data_AF-A0A087RFN5-F1
#
_entry.id   AF-A0A087RFN5-F1
#
_cell.length_a   1.000
_cell.length_b   1.000
_cell.length_c   1.000
_cell.angle_alpha   90.00
_cell.angle_beta   90.00
_cell.angle_gamma   90.00
#
_symmetry.space_group_name_H-M   'P 1'
#
loop_
_entity.id
_entity.type
_entity.pdbx_description
1 polymer ?
#
loop_
_entity_poly.entity_id
_entity_poly.type
_entity_poly.pdbx_seq_one_letter_code
_entity_poly.pdbx_strand_id
1 'polypeptide(L)' 'NNYMESKCETVLQEMRKCCARYPKGRSICCSGFEKEEREREKFKATS' A
#
# COMPACT_ATOMS: atom_id res chain seq x y z
N ASN A 1 -8.25 13.73 9.94
CA ASN A 1 -8.77 13.30 8.63
C ASN A 1 -10.17 12.70 8.63
N ASN A 2 -10.84 12.48 9.78
CA ASN A 2 -12.20 11.86 9.85
C ASN A 2 -12.29 10.54 9.08
N TYR A 3 -11.21 9.75 9.10
CA TYR A 3 -11.07 8.51 8.33
C TYR A 3 -11.24 8.65 6.81
N MET A 4 -11.22 9.88 6.29
CA MET A 4 -11.18 10.12 4.85
C MET A 4 -9.78 9.82 4.35
N GLU A 5 -9.64 8.70 3.65
CA GLU A 5 -8.35 8.23 3.13
C GLU A 5 -7.69 9.27 2.20
N SER A 6 -8.48 10.00 1.42
CA SER A 6 -8.00 11.09 0.55
C SER A 6 -7.24 12.18 1.29
N LYS A 7 -7.59 12.45 2.57
CA LYS A 7 -6.87 13.42 3.40
C LYS A 7 -5.58 12.85 4.00
N CYS A 8 -5.40 11.53 3.94
CA CYS A 8 -4.21 10.81 4.42
C CYS A 8 -3.23 10.47 3.28
N GLU A 9 -3.52 10.86 2.03
CA GLU A 9 -2.82 10.40 0.84
C GLU A 9 -1.29 10.50 0.95
N THR A 10 -0.77 11.64 1.43
CA THR A 10 0.67 11.83 1.63
C THR A 10 1.27 10.82 2.59
N VAL A 11 0.59 10.53 3.72
CA VAL A 11 1.07 9.56 4.71
C VAL A 11 1.03 8.15 4.13
N LEU A 12 -0.03 7.81 3.39
CA LEU A 12 -0.17 6.50 2.76
C LEU A 12 0.90 6.28 1.68
N GLN A 13 1.26 7.31 0.92
CA GLN A 13 2.39 7.24 -0.02
C GLN A 13 3.72 6.97 0.70
N GLU A 14 3.99 7.64 1.82
CA GLU A 14 5.19 7.39 2.61
C GLU A 14 5.20 5.97 3.21
N MET A 15 4.05 5.46 3.65
CA MET A 15 3.94 4.07 4.10
C MET A 15 4.22 3.07 2.98
N ARG A 16 3.72 3.32 1.76
CA ARG A 16 4.04 2.48 0.59
C ARG A 16 5.54 2.48 0.29
N LYS A 17 6.19 3.66 0.30
CA LYS A 17 7.66 3.77 0.13
C LYS A 17 8.41 3.00 1.21
N CYS A 18 7.96 3.10 2.46
CA CYS A 18 8.53 2.35 3.58
C CYS A 18 8.44 0.84 3.32
N CYS A 19 7.26 0.34 2.93
CA CYS A 19 7.05 -1.08 2.68
C CYS A 19 7.80 -1.61 1.45
N ALA A 20 7.99 -0.79 0.41
CA ALA A 20 8.77 -1.16 -0.77
C ALA A 20 10.28 -1.34 -0.48
N ARG A 21 10.79 -0.75 0.62
CA ARG A 21 12.22 -0.81 0.97
C ARG A 21 12.64 -2.15 1.59
N TYR A 22 11.70 -2.91 2.16
CA TYR A 22 12.02 -4.10 2.94
C TYR A 22 11.48 -5.38 2.28
N PRO A 23 12.07 -6.55 2.57
CA PRO A 23 11.52 -7.81 2.10
C PRO A 23 10.09 -8.04 2.59
N LYS A 24 9.30 -8.70 1.75
CA LYS A 24 7.89 -9.00 2.05
C LYS A 24 7.75 -9.79 3.35
N GLY A 25 6.70 -9.50 4.10
CA GLY A 25 6.43 -10.18 5.38
C GLY A 25 7.32 -9.76 6.55
N ARG A 26 8.23 -8.79 6.37
CA ARG A 26 9.05 -8.24 7.48
C ARG A 26 8.22 -7.44 8.50
N SER A 27 7.12 -6.83 8.07
CA SER A 27 6.22 -6.05 8.92
C SER A 27 4.77 -6.42 8.66
N ILE A 28 4.00 -6.66 9.73
CA ILE A 28 2.56 -6.95 9.64
C ILE A 28 1.82 -5.77 8.99
N CYS A 29 2.22 -4.53 9.29
CA CYS A 29 1.62 -3.35 8.69
C CYS A 29 1.80 -3.31 7.16
N CYS A 30 2.95 -3.76 6.66
CA CYS A 30 3.24 -3.81 5.23
C CYS A 30 2.49 -4.91 4.48
N SER A 31 2.06 -5.98 5.16
CA SER A 31 1.31 -7.06 4.52
C SER A 31 0.00 -6.57 3.87
N GLY A 32 -0.65 -5.56 4.45
CA GLY A 32 -1.82 -4.91 3.87
C GLY A 32 -1.50 -4.18 2.55
N PHE A 33 -0.45 -3.36 2.55
CA PHE A 33 -0.01 -2.63 1.35
C PHE A 33 0.49 -3.57 0.24
N GLU A 34 1.23 -4.63 0.60
CA GLU A 34 1.69 -5.64 -0.36
C GLU A 34 0.53 -6.36 -1.06
N LYS A 35 -0.55 -6.63 -0.32
CA LYS A 35 -1.77 -7.21 -0.88
C LYS A 35 -2.47 -6.22 -1.81
N GLU A 36 -2.62 -4.96 -1.39
CA GLU A 36 -3.29 -3.94 -2.19
C GLU A 36 -2.58 -3.68 -3.52
N GLU A 37 -1.25 -3.57 -3.51
CA GLU A 37 -0.44 -3.41 -4.73
C GLU A 37 -0.62 -4.60 -5.68
N ARG A 38 -0.61 -5.83 -5.16
CA ARG A 38 -0.84 -7.03 -5.97
C ARG A 38 -2.22 -7.01 -6.65
N GLU A 39 -3.27 -6.60 -5.94
CA GLU A 39 -4.61 -6.50 -6.53
C GLU A 39 -4.68 -5.38 -7.58
N ARG A 40 -4.00 -4.26 -7.35
CA ARG A 40 -3.87 -3.17 -8.34
C ARG A 40 -3.16 -3.62 -9.61
N GLU A 41 -2.08 -4.40 -9.49
CA GLU A 41 -1.36 -4.97 -10.64
C GLU A 41 -2.23 -5.94 -11.43
N LYS A 42 -2.99 -6.82 -10.75
CA LYS A 42 -3.94 -7.72 -11.40
C LYS A 42 -4.99 -6.94 -12.18
N PHE A 43 -5.59 -5.92 -11.57
CA PHE A 43 -6.61 -5.10 -12.22
C PHE A 43 -6.08 -4.42 -13.48
N LYS A 44 -4.85 -3.89 -13.44
CA LYS A 44 -4.17 -3.30 -14.60
C LYS A 44 -3.91 -4.32 -15.71
N ALA A 45 -3.63 -5.57 -15.36
CA ALA A 45 -3.38 -6.62 -16.36
C ALA A 45 -4.67 -7.13 -17.03
N THR A 46 -5.84 -6.93 -16.39
CA THR A 46 -7.15 -7.37 -16.88
C THR A 46 -8.00 -6.24 -17.48
N SER A 47 -7.52 -5.00 -17.44
CA SER A 47 -8.17 -3.81 -18.04
C SER A 47 -7.57 -3.51 -19.40
#